data_AF-A0A3N5K5E9-F1
#
_entry.id   AF-A0A3N5K5E9-F1
#
_cell.length_a   1.000
_cell.length_b   1.000
_cell.length_c   1.000
_cell.angle_alpha   90.00
_cell.angle_beta   90.00
_cell.angle_gamma   90.00
#
_symmetry.space_group_name_H-M   'P 1'
#
loop_
_entity.id
_entity.type
_entity.pdbx_description
1 polymer ?
#
loop_
_entity_poly.entity_id
_entity_poly.type
_entity_poly.pdbx_seq_one_letter_code
_entity_poly.pdbx_strand_id
1 'polypeptide(L)'
;MEKVVSKRDFLTEMLQEYNFERVEFVYEPGQYSIRGSIVDVFSFSGDLPYRIDFFSEEVDSIRSFNTDDQLSVSAQNQIQIIPNIQDISIEEINDSFTDFLPPSSILWMEDPYFIKEKMNSIYFQTLQREDSGQISGRKEIVIT
;
A
#
# COMPACT_ATOMS: atom_id res chain seq x y z
N MET A 1 25.37 -25.38 -2.59
CA MET A 1 24.02 -25.77 -2.15
C MET A 1 23.12 -24.57 -2.38
N GLU A 2 22.16 -24.70 -3.29
CA GLU A 2 21.17 -23.67 -3.57
C GLU A 2 20.25 -23.56 -2.36
N LYS A 3 20.17 -22.37 -1.75
CA LYS A 3 19.33 -22.13 -0.57
C LYS A 3 17.88 -22.10 -1.06
N VAL A 4 17.15 -23.20 -0.89
CA VAL A 4 15.70 -23.22 -1.16
C VAL A 4 15.05 -22.36 -0.08
N VAL A 5 14.59 -21.16 -0.45
CA VAL A 5 13.87 -20.25 0.45
C VAL A 5 12.41 -20.67 0.46
N SER A 6 11.85 -20.87 1.66
CA SER A 6 10.45 -21.23 1.82
C SER A 6 9.53 -20.11 1.35
N LYS A 7 8.36 -20.43 0.75
CA LYS A 7 7.37 -19.40 0.37
C LYS A 7 6.94 -18.53 1.56
N ARG A 8 6.89 -19.11 2.77
CA ARG A 8 6.60 -18.40 4.02
C ARG A 8 7.73 -17.43 4.40
N ASP A 9 8.98 -17.89 4.27
CA ASP A 9 10.15 -17.06 4.56
C ASP A 9 10.23 -15.90 3.58
N PHE A 10 10.00 -16.16 2.29
CA PHE A 10 9.89 -15.11 1.27
C PHE A 10 8.81 -14.07 1.62
N LEU A 11 7.59 -14.51 1.98
CA LEU A 11 6.53 -13.58 2.41
C LEU A 11 6.96 -12.75 3.62
N THR A 12 7.63 -13.38 4.59
CA THR A 12 8.09 -12.68 5.80
C THR A 12 9.14 -11.63 5.48
N GLU A 13 10.13 -11.97 4.64
CA GLU A 13 11.15 -11.04 4.17
C GLU A 13 10.53 -9.88 3.40
N MET A 14 9.58 -10.14 2.49
CA MET A 14 8.83 -9.11 1.76
C MET A 14 8.06 -8.16 2.69
N LEU A 15 7.39 -8.68 3.72
CA LEU A 15 6.66 -7.87 4.69
C LEU A 15 7.60 -6.96 5.50
N GLN A 16 8.79 -7.47 5.84
CA GLN A 16 9.82 -6.66 6.53
C GLN A 16 10.39 -5.57 5.63
N GLU A 17 10.70 -5.89 4.37
CA GLU A 17 11.20 -4.91 3.39
C GLU A 17 10.18 -3.79 3.14
N TYR A 18 8.90 -4.13 3.16
CA TYR A 18 7.79 -3.18 3.04
C TYR A 18 7.37 -2.51 4.34
N ASN A 19 8.20 -2.58 5.39
CA ASN A 19 8.00 -1.92 6.67
C ASN A 19 6.68 -2.27 7.37
N PHE A 20 6.18 -3.49 7.19
CA PHE A 20 5.11 -3.99 8.05
C PHE A 20 5.67 -4.25 9.46
N GLU A 21 4.88 -3.93 10.47
CA GLU A 21 5.24 -4.13 11.87
C GLU A 21 4.97 -5.58 12.29
N ARG A 22 5.99 -6.25 12.84
CA ARG A 22 5.82 -7.59 13.41
C ARG A 22 5.26 -7.50 14.82
N VAL A 23 4.07 -8.05 15.02
CA VAL A 23 3.34 -8.05 16.30
C VAL A 23 2.98 -9.46 16.73
N GLU A 24 2.55 -9.60 17.99
CA GLU A 24 2.06 -10.89 18.49
C GLU A 24 0.66 -11.21 17.93
N PHE A 25 -0.23 -10.22 17.88
CA PHE A 25 -1.60 -10.28 17.37
C PHE A 25 -1.85 -9.09 16.45
N VAL A 26 -2.45 -9.35 15.29
CA VAL A 26 -2.75 -8.33 14.29
C VAL A 26 -4.06 -7.64 14.63
N TYR A 27 -4.01 -6.30 14.73
CA TYR A 27 -5.16 -5.44 15.02
C TYR A 27 -5.32 -4.30 14.00
N GLU A 28 -4.22 -3.78 13.47
CA GLU A 28 -4.22 -2.59 12.61
C GLU A 28 -3.58 -2.86 11.25
N PRO A 29 -3.97 -2.13 10.19
CA PRO A 29 -3.30 -2.18 8.89
C PRO A 29 -1.80 -1.89 9.03
N GLY A 30 -0.98 -2.62 8.28
CA GLY A 30 0.47 -2.55 8.37
C GLY A 30 1.08 -3.53 9.37
N GLN A 31 0.28 -4.31 10.10
CA GLN A 31 0.79 -5.32 11.02
C GLN A 31 0.81 -6.72 10.40
N TYR A 32 1.74 -7.55 10.87
CA TYR A 32 1.75 -8.98 10.61
C TYR A 32 2.23 -9.79 11.83
N SER A 33 1.81 -11.05 11.91
CA SER A 33 2.28 -11.99 12.93
C SER A 33 2.63 -13.34 12.31
N ILE A 34 3.48 -14.11 12.99
CA ILE A 34 3.89 -15.45 12.56
C ILE A 34 3.70 -16.42 13.72
N ARG A 35 2.91 -17.47 13.49
CA ARG A 35 2.61 -18.52 14.46
C ARG A 35 2.73 -19.89 13.81
N GLY A 36 3.93 -20.48 13.87
CA GLY A 36 4.20 -21.77 13.25
C GLY A 36 3.99 -21.70 11.73
N SER A 37 3.01 -22.44 11.23
CA SER A 37 2.63 -22.45 9.81
C SER A 37 1.78 -21.25 9.38
N ILE A 38 1.29 -20.45 10.31
CA ILE A 38 0.33 -19.38 10.01
C ILE A 38 1.03 -18.03 9.95
N VAL A 39 0.69 -17.25 8.94
CA VAL A 39 1.01 -15.82 8.85
C VAL A 39 -0.30 -15.04 8.83
N ASP A 40 -0.50 -14.17 9.83
CA ASP A 40 -1.57 -13.19 9.80
C ASP A 40 -1.01 -11.86 9.29
N VAL A 41 -1.70 -11.18 8.39
CA VAL A 41 -1.27 -9.91 7.80
C VAL A 41 -2.46 -8.99 7.54
N PHE A 42 -2.33 -7.71 7.87
CA PHE A 42 -3.33 -6.69 7.56
C PHE A 42 -2.78 -5.69 6.55
N SER A 43 -3.22 -5.77 5.29
CA SER A 43 -2.82 -4.81 4.26
C SER A 43 -3.39 -3.41 4.53
N PHE A 44 -2.63 -2.37 4.18
CA PHE A 44 -3.09 -0.97 4.19
C PHE A 44 -4.30 -0.69 3.30
N SER A 45 -4.55 -1.55 2.30
CA SER A 45 -5.69 -1.45 1.40
C SER A 45 -6.87 -2.36 1.74
N GLY A 46 -6.70 -3.25 2.73
CA GLY A 46 -7.69 -4.26 3.06
C GLY A 46 -8.73 -3.76 4.05
N ASP A 47 -9.97 -4.25 3.93
CA ASP A 47 -11.02 -4.01 4.93
C ASP A 47 -10.86 -4.91 6.17
N LEU A 48 -10.29 -6.11 5.99
CA LEU A 48 -10.04 -7.10 7.04
C LEU A 48 -8.64 -7.71 6.86
N PRO A 49 -7.99 -8.17 7.95
CA PRO A 49 -6.74 -8.91 7.87
C PRO A 49 -6.96 -10.31 7.30
N TYR A 50 -5.87 -10.89 6.78
CA TYR A 50 -5.83 -12.22 6.19
C TYR A 50 -4.95 -13.14 7.03
N ARG A 51 -5.45 -14.36 7.25
CA ARG A 51 -4.74 -15.50 7.80
C ARG A 51 -4.37 -16.43 6.67
N ILE A 52 -3.07 -16.65 6.50
CA ILE A 52 -2.47 -17.52 5.48
C ILE A 52 -1.91 -18.73 6.21
N ASP A 53 -2.48 -19.90 5.97
CA ASP A 53 -1.96 -21.16 6.50
C ASP A 53 -1.08 -21.83 5.46
N PHE A 54 0.11 -22.24 5.87
CA PHE A 54 1.09 -22.90 5.02
C PHE A 54 1.15 -24.39 5.37
N PHE A 55 1.21 -25.24 4.34
CA PHE A 55 1.52 -26.65 4.52
C PHE A 55 2.78 -26.98 3.74
N SER A 56 3.84 -27.37 4.46
CA SER A 56 5.17 -27.54 3.88
C SER A 56 5.63 -26.22 3.21
N GLU A 57 5.85 -26.23 1.90
CA GLU A 57 6.31 -25.08 1.10
C GLU A 57 5.19 -24.41 0.29
N GLU A 58 3.93 -24.69 0.60
CA GLU A 58 2.78 -24.20 -0.16
C GLU A 58 1.77 -23.49 0.72
N VAL A 59 1.00 -22.57 0.11
CA VAL A 59 -0.18 -21.97 0.76
C VAL A 59 -1.29 -23.01 0.72
N ASP A 60 -1.76 -23.43 1.88
CA ASP A 60 -2.86 -24.39 2.03
C ASP A 60 -4.22 -23.68 1.99
N SER A 61 -4.35 -22.58 2.74
CA SER A 61 -5.57 -21.78 2.72
C SER A 61 -5.34 -20.32 3.08
N ILE A 62 -6.24 -19.46 2.61
CA ILE A 62 -6.28 -18.04 2.97
C ILE A 62 -7.69 -17.73 3.45
N ARG A 63 -7.80 -17.01 4.58
CA ARG A 63 -9.09 -16.58 5.14
C ARG A 63 -8.97 -15.16 5.65
N SER A 64 -10.00 -14.33 5.47
CA SER A 64 -10.13 -13.11 6.26
C SER A 64 -10.50 -13.46 7.70
N PHE A 65 -10.20 -12.59 8.66
CA PHE A 65 -10.62 -12.75 10.06
C PHE A 65 -10.95 -11.41 10.70
N ASN A 66 -11.71 -11.43 11.80
CA ASN A 66 -12.02 -10.22 12.58
C ASN A 66 -10.93 -9.99 13.64
N THR A 67 -10.45 -8.75 13.77
CA THR A 67 -9.37 -8.38 14.70
C THR A 67 -9.79 -8.47 16.17
N ASP A 68 -11.08 -8.27 16.49
CA ASP A 68 -11.59 -8.27 17.86
C ASP A 68 -11.59 -9.66 18.49
N ASP A 69 -12.03 -10.67 17.74
CA ASP A 69 -12.18 -12.05 18.23
C ASP A 69 -11.20 -13.06 17.59
N GLN A 70 -10.44 -12.63 16.58
CA GLN A 70 -9.46 -13.43 15.85
C GLN A 70 -10.06 -14.64 15.10
N LEU A 71 -11.38 -14.63 14.87
CA LEU A 71 -12.12 -15.70 14.19
C LEU A 71 -12.19 -15.44 12.68
N SER A 72 -12.05 -16.52 11.91
CA SER A 72 -12.14 -16.47 10.45
C SER A 72 -13.54 -16.05 10.00
N VAL A 73 -13.60 -15.25 8.93
CA VAL A 73 -14.83 -14.73 8.34
C VAL A 73 -15.11 -15.43 7.01
N SER A 74 -14.24 -15.28 6.01
CA SER A 74 -14.45 -15.88 4.68
C SER A 74 -13.16 -16.41 4.06
N ALA A 75 -13.26 -17.51 3.33
CA ALA A 75 -12.16 -18.06 2.54
C ALA A 75 -11.84 -17.15 1.33
N GLN A 76 -10.56 -17.05 0.99
CA GLN A 76 -10.06 -16.28 -0.15
C GLN A 76 -9.25 -17.19 -1.06
N ASN A 77 -9.42 -17.04 -2.38
CA ASN A 77 -8.60 -17.75 -3.38
C ASN A 77 -7.29 -17.02 -3.67
N GLN A 78 -7.30 -15.70 -3.51
CA GLN A 78 -6.18 -14.81 -3.75
C GLN A 78 -6.35 -13.56 -2.90
N ILE A 79 -5.24 -12.97 -2.47
CA ILE A 79 -5.21 -11.67 -1.79
C ILE A 79 -4.17 -10.77 -2.45
N GLN A 80 -4.30 -9.47 -2.24
CA GLN A 80 -3.27 -8.48 -2.56
C GLN A 80 -2.81 -7.84 -1.26
N ILE A 81 -1.50 -7.76 -1.08
CA ILE A 81 -0.90 -7.10 0.09
C ILE A 81 -0.27 -5.81 -0.41
N ILE A 82 -0.95 -4.71 -0.13
CA ILE A 82 -0.46 -3.37 -0.45
C ILE A 82 0.22 -2.77 0.79
N PRO A 83 1.50 -2.35 0.67
CA PRO A 83 2.27 -1.68 1.73
C PRO A 83 1.85 -0.22 1.91
N ASN A 84 2.44 0.46 2.90
CA ASN A 84 2.23 1.90 3.04
C ASN A 84 2.92 2.64 1.90
N ILE A 85 2.14 3.07 0.90
CA ILE A 85 2.63 3.78 -0.30
C ILE A 85 3.33 5.10 0.08
N GLN A 86 3.01 5.69 1.24
CA GLN A 86 3.62 6.95 1.69
C GLN A 86 5.02 6.76 2.31
N ASP A 87 5.31 5.57 2.87
CA ASP A 87 6.58 5.26 3.55
C ASP A 87 7.58 4.54 2.66
N ILE A 88 7.13 3.96 1.55
CA ILE A 88 8.05 3.44 0.55
C ILE A 88 8.78 4.65 -0.01
N SER A 89 10.11 4.65 0.11
CA SER A 89 10.98 5.54 -0.66
C SER A 89 10.86 5.16 -2.13
N ILE A 90 9.72 5.48 -2.74
CA ILE A 90 9.60 5.60 -4.18
C ILE A 90 10.58 6.74 -4.45
N GLU A 91 11.74 6.43 -5.08
CA GLU A 91 12.53 7.47 -5.74
C GLU A 91 11.52 8.40 -6.39
N GLU A 92 11.55 9.71 -6.09
CA GLU A 92 10.51 10.67 -6.49
C GLU A 92 10.32 10.66 -8.01
N ILE A 93 9.55 9.71 -8.52
CA ILE A 93 9.19 9.57 -9.91
C ILE A 93 7.99 10.49 -10.07
N ASN A 94 8.28 11.69 -10.55
CA ASN A 94 7.30 12.71 -10.90
C ASN A 94 6.64 12.39 -12.26
N ASP A 95 6.09 11.18 -12.42
CA ASP A 95 5.29 10.87 -13.59
C ASP A 95 3.96 11.60 -13.49
N SER A 96 3.47 12.11 -14.61
CA SER A 96 2.17 12.75 -14.62
C SER A 96 1.08 11.69 -14.54
N PHE A 97 0.00 11.99 -13.82
CA PHE A 97 -1.19 11.14 -13.82
C PHE A 97 -1.70 10.88 -15.25
N THR A 98 -1.55 11.84 -16.15
CA THR A 98 -2.02 11.73 -17.54
C THR A 98 -1.23 10.70 -18.35
N ASP A 99 -0.01 10.36 -17.94
CA ASP A 99 0.82 9.33 -18.58
C ASP A 99 0.23 7.92 -18.38
N PHE A 100 -0.56 7.72 -17.32
CA PHE A 100 -1.24 6.45 -17.04
C PHE A 100 -2.58 6.30 -17.78
N LEU A 101 -3.06 7.34 -18.45
CA LEU A 101 -4.33 7.30 -19.17
C LEU A 101 -4.13 6.69 -20.57
N PRO A 102 -4.96 5.72 -20.98
CA PRO A 102 -4.96 5.26 -22.37
C PRO A 102 -5.15 6.42 -23.36
N PRO A 103 -4.56 6.38 -24.57
CA PRO A 103 -4.71 7.46 -25.55
C PRO A 103 -6.15 7.78 -25.96
N SER A 104 -7.07 6.82 -25.77
CA SER A 104 -8.50 6.98 -26.05
C SER A 104 -9.31 7.56 -24.88
N SER A 105 -8.65 7.99 -23.80
CA SER A 105 -9.33 8.55 -22.63
C SER A 105 -9.96 9.90 -22.95
N ILE A 106 -11.20 10.12 -22.52
CA ILE A 106 -11.89 11.39 -22.63
C ILE A 106 -11.86 12.06 -21.25
N LEU A 107 -11.22 13.22 -21.15
CA LEU A 107 -11.29 14.06 -19.96
C LEU A 107 -12.54 14.94 -20.05
N TRP A 108 -13.47 14.76 -19.13
CA TRP A 108 -14.67 15.59 -19.02
C TRP A 108 -14.61 16.42 -17.75
N MET A 109 -15.01 17.69 -17.85
CA MET A 109 -15.01 18.65 -16.76
C MET A 109 -16.34 19.38 -16.74
N GLU A 110 -16.99 19.42 -15.57
CA GLU A 110 -18.27 20.10 -15.39
C GLU A 110 -18.10 21.62 -15.39
N ASP A 111 -17.12 22.14 -14.66
CA ASP A 111 -16.77 23.56 -14.59
C ASP A 111 -15.25 23.74 -14.74
N PRO A 112 -14.75 24.00 -15.97
CA PRO A 112 -13.32 24.15 -16.22
C PRO A 112 -12.73 25.40 -15.55
N TYR A 113 -13.53 26.44 -15.29
CA TYR A 113 -13.05 27.66 -14.63
C TYR A 113 -12.79 27.40 -13.16
N PHE A 114 -13.76 26.80 -12.46
CA PHE A 114 -13.61 26.45 -11.06
C PHE A 114 -12.43 25.49 -10.84
N ILE A 115 -12.31 24.46 -11.67
CA ILE A 115 -11.21 23.50 -11.59
C ILE A 115 -9.86 24.20 -11.78
N LYS A 116 -9.74 25.07 -12.79
CA LYS A 116 -8.51 25.85 -13.03
C LYS A 116 -8.14 26.75 -11.84
N GLU A 117 -9.11 27.48 -11.30
CA GLU A 117 -8.89 28.33 -10.13
C GLU A 117 -8.44 27.52 -8.91
N LYS A 118 -9.06 26.35 -8.68
CA LYS A 118 -8.68 25.45 -7.58
C LYS A 118 -7.26 24.90 -7.76
N MET A 119 -6.90 24.47 -8.97
CA MET A 119 -5.55 23.99 -9.30
C MET A 119 -4.51 25.09 -9.04
N ASN A 120 -4.75 26.30 -9.53
CA ASN A 120 -3.88 27.45 -9.29
C ASN A 120 -3.73 27.75 -7.79
N SER A 121 -4.83 27.72 -7.03
CA SER A 121 -4.81 27.96 -5.59
C SER A 121 -3.95 26.93 -4.85
N ILE A 122 -4.09 25.64 -5.16
CA ILE A 122 -3.27 24.56 -4.57
C ILE A 122 -1.79 24.75 -4.93
N TYR A 123 -1.51 25.11 -6.19
CA TYR A 123 -0.16 25.38 -6.67
C TYR A 123 0.51 26.52 -5.90
N PHE A 124 -0.15 27.68 -5.79
CA PHE A 124 0.39 28.83 -5.08
C PHE A 124 0.55 28.58 -3.57
N GLN A 125 -0.37 27.85 -2.94
CA GLN A 125 -0.23 27.46 -1.53
C GLN A 125 0.99 26.56 -1.29
N THR A 126 1.32 25.70 -2.25
CA THR A 126 2.47 24.81 -2.15
C THR A 126 3.78 25.61 -2.24
N LEU A 127 3.89 26.55 -3.19
CA LEU A 127 5.03 27.46 -3.31
C LEU A 127 5.27 28.28 -2.03
N GLN A 128 4.21 28.82 -1.42
CA GLN A 128 4.35 29.62 -0.19
C GLN A 128 4.86 28.78 1.00
N ARG A 129 4.45 27.52 1.09
CA ARG A 129 4.90 26.63 2.18
C ARG A 129 6.38 26.26 2.03
N GLU A 130 6.87 26.12 0.80
CA GLU A 130 8.30 25.95 0.51
C GLU A 130 9.10 27.20 0.86
N ASP A 131 8.66 28.38 0.43
CA ASP A 131 9.32 29.65 0.77
C ASP A 131 9.40 29.89 2.28
N SER A 132 8.40 29.41 3.03
CA SER A 132 8.37 29.48 4.50
C SER A 132 9.22 28.41 5.21
N GLY A 133 9.85 27.51 4.46
CA GLY A 133 10.66 26.41 5.00
C GLY A 133 9.86 25.30 5.68
N GLN A 134 8.54 25.28 5.50
CA GLN A 134 7.65 24.24 6.05
C GLN A 134 7.70 22.94 5.26
N ILE A 135 8.28 22.96 4.05
CA ILE A 135 8.48 21.81 3.18
C ILE A 135 9.88 21.95 2.56
N SER A 136 10.68 20.89 2.55
CA SER A 136 12.00 20.86 1.89
C SER A 136 12.06 19.66 0.96
N GLY A 137 12.26 19.90 -0.34
CA GLY A 137 12.64 18.84 -1.29
C GLY A 137 11.75 18.65 -2.52
N ARG A 138 10.61 19.34 -2.65
CA ARG A 138 9.74 19.17 -3.84
C ARG A 138 10.24 19.98 -5.04
N LYS A 139 11.40 19.61 -5.55
CA LYS A 139 11.77 20.01 -6.91
C LYS A 139 10.91 19.22 -7.88
N GLU A 140 10.01 19.97 -8.48
CA GLU A 140 9.20 19.66 -9.65
C GLU A 140 7.72 19.38 -9.36
N ILE A 141 6.93 20.09 -10.17
CA ILE A 141 5.50 20.23 -10.12
C ILE A 141 4.96 19.02 -10.87
N VAL A 142 4.32 18.07 -10.20
CA VAL A 142 3.48 17.10 -10.90
C VAL A 142 2.13 17.75 -11.16
N ILE A 143 2.02 18.52 -12.25
CA ILE A 143 0.78 18.64 -13.05
C ILE A 143 1.17 19.02 -14.48
N THR A 144 1.17 18.07 -15.42
CA THR A 144 0.58 18.25 -16.76
C THR A 144 0.15 16.89 -17.32
#